data_AF-A0A2D7MGX1-F1
#
_entry.id   AF-A0A2D7MGX1-F1
#
_cell.length_a   1.000
_cell.length_b   1.000
_cell.length_c   1.000
_cell.angle_alpha   90.00
_cell.angle_beta   90.00
_cell.angle_gamma   90.00
#
_symmetry.space_group_name_H-M   'P 1'
#
loop_
_entity.id
_entity.type
_entity.pdbx_description
1 polymer ?
#
loop_
_entity_poly.entity_id
_entity_poly.type
_entity_poly.pdbx_seq_one_letter_code
_entity_poly.pdbx_strand_id
1 'polypeptide(L)'
;MLNNRYTSNTIIIIQLLFTLSLSQEVSKKEMRRIHAKIDRVRVQVDSLQLDNQILLPELMAAFKQSVKSKAQQDSVTLLVLKKINTLDNRISKIEAKSDSRDSTNLEILNKLMLIENKVVTLNKGYSEMYELTSDDEKIPEPKFNNSQYTKLYTESLGSLQNNMYKPAIEGFQRLVKEDHTHDLADNAQYWLAECFYSQKDYKRAIIEFEKVFTFINTNKNDDAQYKIALSYQSIGNVPKARSEFQRLIEYFPGSEFYQQAKAALKALPIN
;
A
#
# COMPACT_ATOMS: atom_id res chain seq x y z
N MET A 1 -6.49 122.59 -38.47
CA MET A 1 -6.17 121.52 -37.49
C MET A 1 -7.35 120.63 -37.08
N LEU A 2 -8.61 120.95 -37.42
CA LEU A 2 -9.78 120.14 -37.00
C LEU A 2 -10.05 118.87 -37.84
N ASN A 3 -9.73 118.85 -39.14
CA ASN A 3 -10.08 117.72 -40.01
C ASN A 3 -9.28 116.42 -39.73
N ASN A 4 -8.07 116.55 -39.17
CA ASN A 4 -7.19 115.40 -38.87
C ASN A 4 -7.54 114.69 -37.55
N ARG A 5 -8.32 115.34 -36.67
CA ARG A 5 -8.78 114.75 -35.39
C ARG A 5 -10.02 113.87 -35.57
N TYR A 6 -10.91 114.22 -36.50
CA TYR A 6 -12.11 113.43 -36.81
C TYR A 6 -11.77 112.12 -37.55
N THR A 7 -10.81 112.14 -38.47
CA THR A 7 -10.29 110.94 -39.15
C THR A 7 -9.53 110.02 -38.18
N SER A 8 -8.74 110.58 -37.27
CA SER A 8 -8.05 109.80 -36.22
C SER A 8 -9.02 109.12 -35.25
N ASN A 9 -10.04 109.85 -34.76
CA ASN A 9 -11.05 109.29 -33.85
C ASN A 9 -11.90 108.19 -34.51
N THR A 10 -12.25 108.33 -35.79
CA THR A 10 -13.00 107.30 -36.52
C THR A 10 -12.15 106.04 -36.76
N ILE A 11 -10.86 106.17 -37.06
CA ILE A 11 -9.94 105.02 -37.17
C ILE A 11 -9.79 104.30 -35.82
N ILE A 12 -9.67 105.03 -34.71
CA ILE A 12 -9.58 104.44 -33.36
C ILE A 12 -10.86 103.67 -33.01
N ILE A 13 -12.04 104.23 -33.30
CA ILE A 13 -13.33 103.56 -33.07
C ILE A 13 -13.45 102.29 -33.92
N ILE A 14 -13.04 102.32 -35.19
CA ILE A 14 -13.04 101.15 -36.06
C ILE A 14 -12.06 100.08 -35.54
N GLN A 15 -10.87 100.46 -35.08
CA GLN A 15 -9.90 99.53 -34.47
C GLN A 15 -10.44 98.92 -33.16
N LEU A 16 -11.13 99.70 -32.34
CA LEU A 16 -11.80 99.23 -31.12
C LEU A 16 -12.94 98.25 -31.44
N LEU A 17 -13.77 98.57 -32.42
CA LEU A 17 -14.85 97.66 -32.87
C LEU A 17 -14.28 96.37 -33.48
N PHE A 18 -13.17 96.47 -34.22
CA PHE A 18 -12.52 95.31 -34.82
C PHE A 18 -11.88 94.39 -33.76
N THR A 19 -11.16 94.97 -32.78
CA THR A 19 -10.59 94.22 -31.65
C THR A 19 -11.66 93.60 -30.75
N LEU A 20 -12.78 94.30 -30.54
CA LEU A 20 -13.94 93.75 -29.83
C LEU A 20 -14.57 92.58 -30.60
N SER A 21 -14.66 92.67 -31.93
CA SER A 21 -15.17 91.58 -32.77
C SER A 21 -14.22 90.36 -32.77
N LEU A 22 -12.91 90.59 -32.85
CA LEU A 22 -11.89 89.52 -32.74
C LEU A 22 -11.94 88.86 -31.37
N SER A 23 -12.09 89.64 -30.29
CA SER A 23 -12.20 89.13 -28.93
C SER A 23 -13.46 88.26 -28.75
N GLN A 24 -14.60 88.69 -29.30
CA GLN A 24 -15.83 87.88 -29.33
C GLN A 24 -15.66 86.60 -30.14
N GLU A 25 -14.90 86.62 -31.23
CA GLU A 25 -14.66 85.44 -32.06
C GLU A 25 -13.71 84.43 -31.39
N VAL A 26 -12.67 84.92 -30.70
CA VAL A 26 -11.78 84.11 -29.86
C VAL A 26 -12.56 83.48 -28.70
N SER A 27 -13.39 84.26 -27.99
CA SER A 27 -14.25 83.76 -26.90
C SER A 27 -15.23 82.68 -27.39
N LYS A 28 -15.85 82.87 -28.57
CA LYS A 28 -16.70 81.84 -29.20
C LYS A 28 -15.92 80.56 -29.54
N LYS A 29 -14.68 80.68 -30.03
CA LYS A 29 -13.81 79.52 -30.28
C LYS A 29 -13.45 78.78 -28.99
N GLU A 30 -13.11 79.50 -27.93
CA GLU A 30 -12.83 78.91 -26.61
C GLU A 30 -14.06 78.21 -26.02
N MET A 31 -15.24 78.84 -26.10
CA MET A 31 -16.52 78.24 -25.70
C MET A 31 -16.79 76.92 -26.44
N ARG A 32 -16.63 76.89 -27.77
CA ARG A 32 -16.78 75.66 -28.57
C ARG A 32 -15.78 74.58 -28.14
N ARG A 33 -14.54 74.97 -27.85
CA ARG A 33 -13.48 74.05 -27.39
C ARG A 33 -13.80 73.46 -26.01
N ILE A 34 -14.39 74.25 -25.11
CA ILE A 34 -14.84 73.79 -23.79
C ILE A 34 -16.02 72.82 -23.93
N HIS A 35 -17.03 73.14 -24.75
CA HIS A 35 -18.16 72.25 -25.00
C HIS A 35 -17.69 70.90 -25.55
N ALA A 36 -16.81 70.89 -26.55
CA ALA A 36 -16.25 69.66 -27.09
C ALA A 36 -15.48 68.83 -26.04
N LYS A 37 -14.81 69.48 -25.08
CA LYS A 37 -14.17 68.78 -23.94
C LYS A 37 -15.20 68.21 -22.97
N ILE A 38 -16.26 68.96 -22.64
CA ILE A 38 -17.34 68.50 -21.77
C ILE A 38 -18.05 67.29 -22.39
N ASP A 39 -18.37 67.33 -23.68
CA ASP A 39 -19.01 66.23 -24.39
C ASP A 39 -18.11 64.99 -24.39
N ARG A 40 -16.80 65.16 -24.62
CA ARG A 40 -15.84 64.05 -24.54
C ARG A 40 -15.79 63.44 -23.14
N VAL A 41 -15.78 64.26 -22.09
CA VAL A 41 -15.79 63.76 -20.70
C VAL A 41 -17.11 63.07 -20.39
N ARG A 42 -18.25 63.58 -20.84
CA ARG A 42 -19.56 62.95 -20.64
C ARG A 42 -19.59 61.55 -21.28
N VAL A 43 -19.12 61.42 -22.52
CA VAL A 43 -19.00 60.12 -23.18
C VAL A 43 -18.06 59.17 -22.41
N GLN A 44 -16.95 59.67 -21.86
CA GLN A 44 -16.07 58.85 -21.02
C GLN A 44 -16.74 58.41 -19.72
N VAL A 45 -17.51 59.28 -19.07
CA VAL A 45 -18.28 58.95 -17.86
C VAL A 45 -19.36 57.91 -18.17
N ASP A 46 -20.11 58.09 -19.26
CA ASP A 46 -21.14 57.16 -19.70
C ASP A 46 -20.54 55.78 -20.03
N SER A 47 -19.39 55.76 -20.71
CA SER A 47 -18.62 54.53 -20.98
C SER A 47 -18.17 53.86 -19.68
N LEU A 48 -17.57 54.59 -18.74
CA LEU A 48 -17.13 54.05 -17.46
C LEU A 48 -18.30 53.55 -16.60
N GLN A 49 -19.45 54.22 -16.69
CA GLN A 49 -20.65 53.82 -15.98
C GLN A 49 -21.24 52.53 -16.57
N LEU A 50 -21.20 52.38 -17.89
CA LEU A 50 -21.56 51.14 -18.59
C LEU A 50 -20.58 50.01 -18.25
N ASP A 51 -19.27 50.28 -18.29
CA ASP A 51 -18.23 49.32 -17.91
C ASP A 51 -18.42 48.85 -16.46
N ASN A 52 -18.69 49.76 -15.53
CA ASN A 52 -18.98 49.41 -14.14
C ASN A 52 -20.27 48.60 -13.98
N GLN A 53 -21.32 48.90 -14.75
CA GLN A 53 -22.57 48.12 -14.73
C GLN A 53 -22.38 46.69 -15.20
N ILE A 54 -21.43 46.44 -16.11
CA ILE A 54 -21.14 45.11 -16.64
C ILE A 54 -20.15 44.36 -15.74
N LEU A 55 -19.07 45.03 -15.33
CA LEU A 55 -17.95 44.41 -14.64
C LEU A 55 -18.26 44.06 -13.18
N LEU A 56 -19.05 44.87 -12.45
CA LEU A 56 -19.37 44.58 -11.04
C LEU A 56 -20.11 43.25 -10.87
N PRO A 57 -21.21 42.98 -11.60
CA PRO A 57 -21.94 41.72 -11.50
C PRO A 57 -21.08 40.52 -11.87
N GLU A 58 -20.26 40.64 -12.92
CA GLU A 58 -19.37 39.57 -13.36
C GLU A 58 -18.30 39.26 -12.30
N LEU A 59 -17.69 40.29 -11.71
CA LEU A 59 -16.74 40.15 -10.61
C LEU A 59 -17.39 39.52 -9.37
N MET A 60 -18.61 39.93 -9.01
CA MET A 60 -19.35 39.34 -7.89
C MET A 60 -19.68 37.87 -8.15
N ALA A 61 -20.06 37.52 -9.39
CA ALA A 61 -20.34 36.14 -9.78
C ALA A 61 -19.07 35.28 -9.72
N ALA A 62 -17.95 35.77 -10.27
CA ALA A 62 -16.65 35.11 -10.21
C ALA A 62 -16.16 34.93 -8.76
N PHE A 63 -16.30 35.95 -7.92
CA PHE A 63 -15.96 35.90 -6.51
C PHE A 63 -16.81 34.86 -5.76
N LYS A 64 -18.14 34.88 -5.94
CA LYS A 64 -19.06 33.91 -5.32
C LYS A 64 -18.73 32.47 -5.74
N GLN A 65 -18.39 32.27 -7.00
CA GLN A 65 -17.98 30.96 -7.52
C GLN A 65 -16.65 30.50 -6.91
N SER A 66 -15.67 31.39 -6.79
CA SER A 66 -14.39 31.10 -6.14
C SER A 66 -14.56 30.71 -4.67
N VAL A 67 -15.36 31.47 -3.92
CA VAL A 67 -15.70 31.17 -2.52
C VAL A 67 -16.38 29.80 -2.40
N LYS A 68 -17.36 29.49 -3.27
CA LYS A 68 -18.05 28.19 -3.27
C LYS A 68 -17.09 27.03 -3.59
N SER A 69 -16.24 27.19 -4.60
CA SER A 69 -15.24 26.18 -4.97
C SER A 69 -14.25 25.93 -3.84
N LYS A 70 -13.78 26.98 -3.16
CA LYS A 70 -12.88 26.86 -2.02
C LYS A 70 -13.52 26.11 -0.84
N ALA A 71 -14.77 26.46 -0.49
CA ALA A 71 -15.52 25.75 0.55
C ALA A 71 -15.71 24.26 0.23
N GLN A 72 -15.96 23.92 -1.05
CA GLN A 72 -16.03 22.53 -1.50
C GLN A 72 -14.68 21.81 -1.38
N GLN A 73 -13.58 22.45 -1.78
CA GLN A 73 -12.23 21.89 -1.62
C GLN A 73 -11.88 21.60 -0.15
N ASP A 74 -12.23 22.51 0.75
CA ASP A 74 -11.98 22.33 2.18
C ASP A 74 -12.80 21.14 2.74
N SER A 75 -14.04 20.97 2.27
CA SER A 75 -14.88 19.80 2.59
C SER A 75 -14.30 18.48 2.07
N VAL A 76 -13.79 18.45 0.84
CA VAL A 76 -13.11 17.27 0.27
C VAL A 76 -11.84 16.94 1.05
N THR A 77 -11.04 17.96 1.39
CA THR A 77 -9.82 17.80 2.18
C THR A 77 -10.12 17.16 3.54
N LEU A 78 -11.14 17.66 4.24
CA LEU A 78 -11.58 17.10 5.51
C LEU A 78 -12.05 15.64 5.37
N LEU A 79 -12.78 15.31 4.29
CA LEU A 79 -13.21 13.94 4.01
C LEU A 79 -12.02 13.01 3.76
N VAL A 80 -11.02 13.46 3.00
CA VAL A 80 -9.79 12.71 2.74
C VAL A 80 -9.02 12.48 4.04
N LEU A 81 -8.82 13.51 4.87
CA LEU A 81 -8.17 13.38 6.18
C LEU A 81 -8.92 12.40 7.09
N LYS A 82 -10.25 12.46 7.12
CA LYS A 82 -11.07 11.50 7.87
C LYS A 82 -10.88 10.07 7.36
N LYS A 83 -10.81 9.87 6.04
CA LYS A 83 -10.55 8.56 5.43
C LYS A 83 -9.15 8.06 5.77
N ILE A 84 -8.12 8.91 5.70
CA ILE A 84 -6.74 8.59 6.09
C ILE A 84 -6.72 8.13 7.55
N ASN A 85 -7.24 8.94 8.47
CA ASN A 85 -7.31 8.57 9.88
C ASN A 85 -8.08 7.25 10.12
N THR A 86 -9.14 7.00 9.35
CA THR A 86 -9.89 5.75 9.44
C THR A 86 -9.06 4.56 8.93
N LEU A 87 -8.32 4.75 7.84
CA LEU A 87 -7.42 3.73 7.29
C LEU A 87 -6.26 3.44 8.24
N ASP A 88 -5.62 4.46 8.80
CA ASP A 88 -4.54 4.30 9.78
C ASP A 88 -5.00 3.48 10.99
N ASN A 89 -6.17 3.83 11.56
CA ASN A 89 -6.76 3.05 12.65
C ASN A 89 -7.04 1.59 12.28
N ARG A 90 -7.41 1.31 11.02
CA ARG A 90 -7.62 -0.06 10.54
C ARG A 90 -6.29 -0.79 10.35
N ILE A 91 -5.27 -0.11 9.83
CA ILE A 91 -3.92 -0.64 9.65
C ILE A 91 -3.35 -1.06 11.01
N SER A 92 -3.38 -0.18 12.01
CA SER A 92 -2.88 -0.51 13.35
C SER A 92 -3.59 -1.69 14.00
N LYS A 93 -4.91 -1.84 13.79
CA LYS A 93 -5.67 -3.01 14.26
C LYS A 93 -5.27 -4.30 13.56
N ILE A 94 -4.95 -4.23 12.26
CA ILE A 94 -4.51 -5.37 11.47
C ILE A 94 -3.12 -5.80 11.89
N GLU A 95 -2.20 -4.84 12.08
CA GLU A 95 -0.82 -5.09 12.55
C GLU A 95 -0.84 -5.80 13.90
N ALA A 96 -1.55 -5.27 14.90
CA ALA A 96 -1.67 -5.90 16.21
C ALA A 96 -2.26 -7.32 16.14
N LYS A 97 -3.23 -7.56 15.25
CA LYS A 97 -3.78 -8.89 15.01
C LYS A 97 -2.78 -9.82 14.32
N SER A 98 -1.95 -9.30 13.42
CA SER A 98 -0.87 -10.05 12.77
C SER A 98 0.15 -10.49 13.81
N ASP A 99 0.64 -9.57 14.64
CA ASP A 99 1.63 -9.85 15.68
C ASP A 99 1.13 -10.89 16.69
N SER A 100 -0.14 -10.77 17.10
CA SER A 100 -0.78 -11.75 17.98
C SER A 100 -0.86 -13.14 17.34
N ARG A 101 -1.22 -13.22 16.04
CA ARG A 101 -1.29 -14.50 15.32
C ARG A 101 0.09 -15.12 15.15
N ASP A 102 1.10 -14.32 14.82
CA ASP A 102 2.48 -14.78 14.69
C ASP A 102 2.99 -15.36 16.02
N SER A 103 2.68 -14.70 17.14
CA SER A 103 3.01 -15.21 18.48
C SER A 103 2.33 -16.55 18.78
N THR A 104 1.04 -16.69 18.46
CA THR A 104 0.33 -17.97 18.67
C THR A 104 0.84 -19.08 17.75
N ASN A 105 1.18 -18.75 16.50
CA ASN A 105 1.75 -19.70 15.56
C ASN A 105 3.11 -20.22 16.05
N LEU A 106 3.93 -19.35 16.63
CA LEU A 106 5.20 -19.72 17.22
C LEU A 106 5.03 -20.65 18.43
N GLU A 107 4.04 -20.37 19.30
CA GLU A 107 3.73 -21.24 20.43
C GLU A 107 3.29 -22.64 19.97
N ILE A 108 2.41 -22.71 18.96
CA ILE A 108 1.96 -23.97 18.38
C ILE A 108 3.15 -24.72 17.77
N LEU A 109 4.00 -24.05 16.99
CA LEU A 109 5.20 -24.65 16.40
C LEU A 109 6.10 -25.27 17.47
N ASN A 110 6.33 -24.56 18.57
CA ASN A 110 7.12 -25.06 19.69
C ASN A 110 6.50 -26.30 20.34
N LYS A 111 5.17 -26.30 20.53
CA LYS A 111 4.44 -27.47 21.07
C LYS A 111 4.51 -28.66 20.11
N LEU A 112 4.31 -28.46 18.82
CA LEU A 112 4.41 -29.50 17.79
C LEU A 112 5.79 -30.14 17.81
N MET A 113 6.84 -29.32 17.83
CA MET A 113 8.22 -29.81 17.86
C MET A 113 8.57 -30.55 19.15
N LEU A 114 8.00 -30.16 20.30
CA LEU A 114 8.15 -30.92 21.54
C LEU A 114 7.46 -32.28 21.46
N ILE A 115 6.27 -32.34 20.85
CA ILE A 115 5.55 -33.59 20.62
C ILE A 115 6.35 -34.49 19.67
N GLU A 116 6.86 -33.93 18.58
CA GLU A 116 7.72 -34.60 17.61
C GLU A 116 8.92 -35.28 18.30
N ASN A 117 9.66 -34.51 19.12
CA ASN A 117 10.78 -35.05 19.90
C ASN A 117 10.36 -36.18 20.86
N LYS A 118 9.18 -36.07 21.49
CA LYS A 118 8.65 -37.11 22.37
C LYS A 118 8.27 -38.37 21.60
N VAL A 119 7.62 -38.23 20.44
CA VAL A 119 7.25 -39.36 19.56
C VAL A 119 8.51 -40.10 19.10
N VAL A 120 9.53 -39.38 18.67
CA VAL A 120 10.82 -39.96 18.30
C VAL A 120 11.45 -40.74 19.45
N THR A 121 11.45 -40.17 20.66
CA THR A 121 12.00 -40.84 21.85
C THR A 121 11.22 -42.10 22.22
N LEU A 122 9.88 -42.04 22.13
CA LEU A 122 9.00 -43.19 22.39
C LEU A 122 9.20 -44.31 21.37
N ASN A 123 9.29 -43.99 20.07
CA ASN A 123 9.56 -44.96 19.02
C ASN A 123 10.89 -45.67 19.22
N LYS A 124 11.92 -44.94 19.65
CA LYS A 124 13.20 -45.52 20.01
C LYS A 124 13.07 -46.52 21.17
N GLY A 125 12.42 -46.13 22.26
CA GLY A 125 12.23 -47.02 23.42
C GLY A 125 11.38 -48.26 23.10
N TYR A 126 10.38 -48.13 22.23
CA TYR A 126 9.59 -49.26 21.74
C TYR A 126 10.43 -50.23 20.90
N SER A 127 11.27 -49.72 20.00
CA SER A 127 12.15 -50.53 19.15
C SER A 127 13.16 -51.31 20.01
N GLU A 128 13.80 -50.64 20.98
CA GLU A 128 14.72 -51.27 21.94
C GLU A 128 14.03 -52.35 22.79
N MET A 129 12.78 -52.13 23.23
CA MET A 129 12.00 -53.12 23.98
C MET A 129 11.60 -54.32 23.10
N TYR A 130 11.21 -54.08 21.85
CA TYR A 130 10.83 -55.12 20.89
C TYR A 130 12.02 -56.04 20.58
N GLU A 131 13.20 -55.48 20.34
CA GLU A 131 14.46 -56.22 20.13
C GLU A 131 14.85 -57.12 21.32
N LEU A 132 14.50 -56.72 22.55
CA LEU A 132 14.77 -57.49 23.76
C LEU A 132 13.75 -58.62 24.02
N THR A 133 12.62 -58.63 23.32
CA THR A 133 11.49 -59.54 23.58
C THR A 133 11.18 -60.50 22.43
N SER A 134 11.88 -60.41 21.30
CA SER A 134 11.66 -61.24 20.12
C SER A 134 12.84 -62.17 19.85
N ASP A 135 12.63 -63.48 20.00
CA ASP A 135 13.48 -64.54 19.46
C ASP A 135 13.08 -64.76 17.98
N ASP A 136 13.98 -64.38 17.05
CA ASP A 136 13.95 -64.53 15.58
C ASP A 136 12.95 -63.70 14.73
N GLU A 137 13.44 -62.69 13.97
CA GLU A 137 13.71 -62.74 12.51
C GLU A 137 14.21 -61.34 12.03
N LYS A 138 15.43 -61.27 11.48
CA LYS A 138 16.09 -60.01 11.07
C LYS A 138 15.63 -59.54 9.69
N ILE A 139 15.06 -58.34 9.60
CA ILE A 139 14.89 -57.59 8.34
C ILE A 139 16.18 -56.78 8.08
N PRO A 140 16.73 -56.70 6.85
CA PRO A 140 18.07 -56.14 6.61
C PRO A 140 18.10 -54.61 6.76
N GLU A 141 19.04 -54.10 7.56
CA GLU A 141 19.19 -52.66 7.84
C GLU A 141 19.76 -51.86 6.63
N PRO A 142 19.25 -50.64 6.36
CA PRO A 142 19.86 -49.68 5.44
C PRO A 142 21.18 -49.11 5.99
N LYS A 143 22.04 -48.62 5.08
CA LYS A 143 23.47 -48.27 5.29
C LYS A 143 23.75 -46.97 6.09
N PHE A 144 22.80 -46.49 6.89
CA PHE A 144 23.02 -45.46 7.90
C PHE A 144 22.27 -45.90 9.16
N ASN A 145 22.95 -46.01 10.31
CA ASN A 145 22.30 -46.51 11.52
C ASN A 145 21.16 -45.54 11.89
N ASN A 146 19.91 -46.02 11.92
CA ASN A 146 18.70 -45.27 12.28
C ASN A 146 18.92 -44.39 13.53
N SER A 147 19.71 -44.86 14.49
CA SER A 147 20.09 -44.09 15.68
C SER A 147 20.87 -42.80 15.37
N GLN A 148 21.72 -42.76 14.35
CA GLN A 148 22.46 -41.56 13.94
C GLN A 148 21.56 -40.56 13.23
N TYR A 149 20.66 -41.04 12.36
CA TYR A 149 19.67 -40.20 11.68
C TYR A 149 18.76 -39.54 12.71
N THR A 150 18.20 -40.35 13.60
CA THR A 150 17.35 -39.92 14.70
C THR A 150 18.04 -38.91 15.61
N LYS A 151 19.31 -39.16 15.98
CA LYS A 151 20.09 -38.23 16.81
C LYS A 151 20.25 -36.86 16.14
N LEU A 152 20.69 -36.84 14.88
CA LEU A 152 20.87 -35.59 14.14
C LEU A 152 19.52 -34.87 13.92
N TYR A 153 18.43 -35.62 13.73
CA TYR A 153 17.08 -35.06 13.66
C TYR A 153 16.69 -34.34 14.96
N THR A 154 16.85 -34.99 16.12
CA THR A 154 16.58 -34.38 17.42
C THR A 154 17.48 -33.17 17.71
N GLU A 155 18.77 -33.22 17.36
CA GLU A 155 19.69 -32.08 17.49
C GLU A 155 19.28 -30.89 16.61
N SER A 156 18.81 -31.16 15.40
CA SER A 156 18.35 -30.15 14.44
C SER A 156 17.04 -29.50 14.90
N LEU A 157 16.09 -30.30 15.40
CA LEU A 157 14.88 -29.78 16.05
C LEU A 157 15.26 -28.94 17.28
N GLY A 158 16.16 -29.43 18.14
CA GLY A 158 16.69 -28.68 19.28
C GLY A 158 17.23 -27.30 18.86
N SER A 159 18.00 -27.25 17.77
CA SER A 159 18.52 -26.01 17.21
C SER A 159 17.41 -25.08 16.73
N LEU A 160 16.39 -25.61 16.06
CA LEU A 160 15.23 -24.85 15.62
C LEU A 160 14.43 -24.26 16.80
N GLN A 161 14.18 -25.00 17.89
CA GLN A 161 13.46 -24.45 19.06
C GLN A 161 14.21 -23.29 19.71
N ASN A 162 15.55 -23.31 19.62
CA ASN A 162 16.40 -22.24 20.13
C ASN A 162 16.61 -21.10 19.11
N ASN A 163 15.85 -21.07 18.01
CA ASN A 163 15.99 -20.14 16.89
C ASN A 163 17.39 -20.14 16.23
N MET A 164 18.16 -21.20 16.44
CA MET A 164 19.47 -21.40 15.82
C MET A 164 19.26 -21.98 14.41
N TYR A 165 18.78 -21.15 13.50
CA TYR A 165 18.37 -21.59 12.17
C TYR A 165 19.51 -22.17 11.33
N LYS A 166 20.72 -21.62 11.43
CA LYS A 166 21.87 -22.11 10.66
C LYS A 166 22.21 -23.58 10.96
N PRO A 167 22.47 -23.98 12.22
CA PRO A 167 22.70 -25.39 12.53
C PRO A 167 21.48 -26.28 12.28
N ALA A 168 20.26 -25.77 12.47
CA ALA A 168 19.04 -26.52 12.12
C ALA A 168 18.96 -26.82 10.61
N ILE A 169 19.19 -25.83 9.76
CA ILE A 169 19.22 -25.97 8.30
C ILE A 169 20.31 -26.96 7.88
N GLU A 170 21.54 -26.82 8.40
CA GLU A 170 22.66 -27.71 8.07
C GLU A 170 22.33 -29.18 8.45
N GLY A 171 21.72 -29.39 9.61
CA GLY A 171 21.31 -30.72 10.07
C GLY A 171 20.19 -31.33 9.23
N PHE A 172 19.09 -30.60 9.00
CA PHE A 172 17.98 -31.10 8.17
C PHE A 172 18.39 -31.30 6.71
N GLN A 173 19.20 -30.41 6.13
CA GLN A 173 19.75 -30.59 4.77
C GLN A 173 20.58 -31.87 4.64
N ARG A 174 21.36 -32.19 5.68
CA ARG A 174 22.12 -33.43 5.70
C ARG A 174 21.18 -34.63 5.75
N LEU A 175 20.17 -34.62 6.63
CA LEU A 175 19.19 -35.72 6.76
C LEU A 175 18.49 -36.02 5.43
N VAL A 176 17.89 -35.00 4.79
CA VAL A 176 17.15 -35.21 3.52
C VAL A 176 18.06 -35.61 2.36
N LYS A 177 19.35 -35.29 2.41
CA LYS A 177 20.34 -35.66 1.39
C LYS A 177 20.84 -37.10 1.57
N GLU A 178 21.04 -37.53 2.81
CA GLU A 178 21.62 -38.84 3.12
C GLU A 178 20.59 -39.96 2.92
N ASP A 179 19.36 -39.79 3.38
CA ASP A 179 18.32 -40.82 3.26
C ASP A 179 16.93 -40.19 3.07
N HIS A 180 16.49 -40.14 1.81
CA HIS A 180 15.15 -39.68 1.43
C HIS A 180 14.06 -40.75 1.69
N THR A 181 14.42 -41.97 2.04
CA THR A 181 13.48 -43.07 2.31
C THR A 181 13.25 -43.33 3.80
N HIS A 182 13.99 -42.66 4.67
CA HIS A 182 13.82 -42.79 6.11
C HIS A 182 12.44 -42.33 6.57
N ASP A 183 11.89 -42.98 7.61
CA ASP A 183 10.61 -42.65 8.25
C ASP A 183 10.50 -41.19 8.78
N LEU A 184 11.61 -40.46 8.86
CA LEU A 184 11.67 -39.08 9.35
C LEU A 184 12.12 -38.11 8.24
N ALA A 185 12.32 -38.58 7.01
CA ALA A 185 12.84 -37.78 5.91
C ALA A 185 11.83 -36.75 5.41
N ASP A 186 10.55 -37.10 5.36
CA ASP A 186 9.46 -36.18 5.03
C ASP A 186 9.33 -35.07 6.07
N ASN A 187 9.42 -35.43 7.35
CA ASN A 187 9.44 -34.50 8.47
C ASN A 187 10.68 -33.60 8.42
N ALA A 188 11.87 -34.16 8.17
CA ALA A 188 13.10 -33.38 8.03
C ALA A 188 13.00 -32.37 6.87
N GLN A 189 12.40 -32.75 5.75
CA GLN A 189 12.14 -31.85 4.63
C GLN A 189 11.16 -30.73 5.00
N TYR A 190 10.09 -31.07 5.74
CA TYR A 190 9.15 -30.09 6.25
C TYR A 190 9.83 -29.09 7.21
N TRP A 191 10.62 -29.57 8.17
CA TRP A 191 11.32 -28.72 9.13
C TRP A 191 12.43 -27.87 8.49
N LEU A 192 13.08 -28.36 7.44
CA LEU A 192 13.98 -27.56 6.62
C LEU A 192 13.25 -26.36 5.99
N ALA A 193 12.05 -26.60 5.44
CA ALA A 193 11.23 -25.53 4.88
C ALA A 193 10.75 -24.54 5.94
N GLU A 194 10.36 -25.02 7.12
CA GLU A 194 10.02 -24.17 8.28
C GLU A 194 11.20 -23.30 8.73
N CYS A 195 12.44 -23.80 8.69
CA CYS A 195 13.61 -22.98 9.00
C CYS A 195 13.71 -21.77 8.07
N PHE A 196 13.51 -21.97 6.75
CA PHE A 196 13.51 -20.86 5.79
C PHE A 196 12.30 -19.94 5.97
N TYR A 197 11.12 -20.51 6.28
CA TYR A 197 9.92 -19.76 6.57
C TYR A 197 10.12 -18.82 7.78
N SER A 198 10.69 -19.32 8.87
CA SER A 198 10.98 -18.54 10.08
C SER A 198 12.05 -17.46 9.85
N GLN A 199 12.98 -17.69 8.91
CA GLN A 199 13.92 -16.66 8.44
C GLN A 199 13.28 -15.63 7.49
N LYS A 200 11.99 -15.76 7.18
CA LYS A 200 11.26 -14.95 6.17
C LYS A 200 11.81 -15.10 4.76
N ASP A 201 12.61 -16.13 4.49
CA ASP A 201 13.01 -16.53 3.14
C ASP A 201 11.91 -17.37 2.50
N TYR A 202 10.76 -16.75 2.30
CA TYR A 202 9.55 -17.41 1.81
C TYR A 202 9.74 -18.04 0.43
N LYS A 203 10.64 -17.50 -0.41
CA LYS A 203 10.92 -18.06 -1.73
C LYS A 203 11.61 -19.42 -1.61
N ARG A 204 12.61 -19.54 -0.73
CA ARG A 204 13.24 -20.85 -0.46
C ARG A 204 12.29 -21.78 0.29
N ALA A 205 11.53 -21.25 1.25
CA ALA A 205 10.55 -22.03 1.99
C ALA A 205 9.55 -22.72 1.05
N ILE A 206 9.00 -22.01 0.05
CA ILE A 206 8.10 -22.59 -0.96
C ILE A 206 8.77 -23.77 -1.66
N ILE A 207 10.01 -23.61 -2.14
CA ILE A 207 10.74 -24.67 -2.86
C ILE A 207 10.93 -25.90 -1.95
N GLU A 208 11.28 -25.70 -0.68
CA GLU A 208 11.49 -26.80 0.25
C GLU A 208 10.18 -27.45 0.72
N PHE A 209 9.08 -26.70 0.85
CA PHE A 209 7.75 -27.27 1.13
C PHE A 209 7.22 -28.06 -0.08
N GLU A 210 7.46 -27.60 -1.31
CA GLU A 210 7.07 -28.33 -2.52
C GLU A 210 7.72 -29.71 -2.60
N LYS A 211 8.93 -29.88 -2.06
CA LYS A 211 9.60 -31.18 -1.98
C LYS A 211 8.92 -32.17 -1.03
N VAL A 212 8.12 -31.71 -0.07
CA VAL A 212 7.37 -32.61 0.84
C VAL A 212 6.41 -33.51 0.05
N PHE A 213 5.83 -33.00 -1.04
CA PHE A 213 4.94 -33.79 -1.90
C PHE A 213 5.63 -34.94 -2.65
N THR A 214 6.96 -35.01 -2.62
CA THR A 214 7.72 -36.10 -3.25
C THR A 214 7.78 -37.37 -2.39
N PHE A 215 7.44 -37.26 -1.10
CA PHE A 215 7.42 -38.39 -0.17
C PHE A 215 6.08 -39.14 -0.24
N ILE A 216 6.13 -40.46 -0.44
CA ILE A 216 4.95 -41.32 -0.52
C ILE A 216 4.30 -41.42 0.87
N ASN A 217 2.98 -41.25 0.94
CA ASN A 217 2.18 -41.37 2.17
C ASN A 217 2.56 -40.42 3.32
N THR A 218 3.23 -39.29 3.04
CA THR A 218 3.53 -38.31 4.09
C THR A 218 2.24 -37.71 4.68
N ASN A 219 2.24 -37.52 5.99
CA ASN A 219 1.18 -36.82 6.72
C ASN A 219 1.39 -35.28 6.76
N LYS A 220 2.43 -34.75 6.09
CA LYS A 220 2.76 -33.31 6.05
C LYS A 220 2.23 -32.58 4.82
N ASN A 221 1.45 -33.27 3.98
CA ASN A 221 0.98 -32.70 2.71
C ASN A 221 0.11 -31.45 2.91
N ASP A 222 -0.84 -31.49 3.84
CA ASP A 222 -1.74 -30.38 4.11
C ASP A 222 -1.04 -29.23 4.86
N ASP A 223 -0.15 -29.54 5.81
CA ASP A 223 0.74 -28.55 6.43
C ASP A 223 1.59 -27.80 5.39
N ALA A 224 2.26 -28.55 4.50
CA ALA A 224 3.10 -27.98 3.45
C ALA A 224 2.28 -27.14 2.47
N GLN A 225 1.10 -27.61 2.04
CA GLN A 225 0.19 -26.88 1.18
C GLN A 225 -0.26 -25.56 1.82
N TYR A 226 -0.58 -25.57 3.11
CA TYR A 226 -0.96 -24.36 3.85
C TYR A 226 0.20 -23.37 3.93
N LYS A 227 1.39 -23.85 4.27
CA LYS A 227 2.62 -23.03 4.39
C LYS A 227 3.07 -22.44 3.06
N ILE A 228 2.90 -23.15 1.95
CA ILE A 228 3.12 -22.61 0.60
C ILE A 228 2.16 -21.45 0.33
N ALA A 229 0.87 -21.62 0.63
CA ALA A 229 -0.13 -20.57 0.44
C ALA A 229 0.18 -19.32 1.28
N LEU A 230 0.54 -19.50 2.55
CA LEU A 230 0.99 -18.43 3.44
C LEU A 230 2.26 -17.75 2.91
N SER A 231 3.23 -18.52 2.41
CA SER A 231 4.48 -17.98 1.85
C SER A 231 4.21 -17.11 0.62
N TYR A 232 3.33 -17.55 -0.29
CA TYR A 232 2.92 -16.74 -1.44
C TYR A 232 2.19 -15.47 -1.01
N GLN A 233 1.36 -15.55 0.04
CA GLN A 233 0.71 -14.38 0.63
C GLN A 233 1.74 -13.40 1.19
N SER A 234 2.73 -13.88 1.94
CA SER A 234 3.78 -13.06 2.56
C SER A 234 4.67 -12.33 1.56
N ILE A 235 4.91 -12.90 0.37
CA ILE A 235 5.65 -12.22 -0.71
C ILE A 235 4.74 -11.34 -1.60
N GLY A 236 3.45 -11.20 -1.26
CA GLY A 236 2.49 -10.39 -1.99
C GLY A 236 1.99 -11.00 -3.30
N ASN A 237 2.29 -12.27 -3.58
CA ASN A 237 1.78 -12.96 -4.77
C ASN A 237 0.36 -13.49 -4.52
N VAL A 238 -0.60 -12.57 -4.53
CA VAL A 238 -2.02 -12.85 -4.26
C VAL A 238 -2.60 -13.93 -5.18
N PRO A 239 -2.37 -13.93 -6.52
CA PRO A 239 -2.92 -14.97 -7.40
C PRO A 239 -2.47 -16.37 -7.01
N LYS A 240 -1.17 -16.56 -6.73
CA LYS A 240 -0.65 -17.86 -6.28
C LYS A 240 -1.16 -18.22 -4.88
N ALA A 241 -1.16 -17.29 -3.94
CA ALA A 241 -1.70 -17.54 -2.60
C ALA A 241 -3.15 -18.05 -2.65
N ARG A 242 -4.01 -17.43 -3.47
CA ARG A 242 -5.39 -17.88 -3.69
C ARG A 242 -5.44 -19.30 -4.25
N SER A 243 -4.65 -19.58 -5.29
CA SER A 243 -4.57 -20.93 -5.89
C SER A 243 -4.18 -21.99 -4.87
N GLU A 244 -3.19 -21.73 -4.04
CA GLU A 244 -2.69 -22.71 -3.07
C GLU A 244 -3.63 -22.89 -1.87
N PHE A 245 -4.32 -21.84 -1.40
CA PHE A 245 -5.41 -22.01 -0.43
C PHE A 245 -6.59 -22.81 -1.01
N GLN A 246 -6.93 -22.57 -2.27
CA GLN A 246 -7.99 -23.31 -2.95
C GLN A 246 -7.63 -24.80 -3.06
N ARG A 247 -6.38 -25.13 -3.43
CA ARG A 247 -5.90 -26.52 -3.43
C ARG A 247 -6.02 -27.16 -2.06
N LEU A 248 -5.70 -26.45 -0.97
CA LEU A 248 -5.88 -27.01 0.37
C LEU A 248 -7.33 -27.41 0.63
N ILE A 249 -8.26 -26.51 0.31
CA ILE A 249 -9.70 -26.70 0.53
C ILE A 249 -10.22 -27.88 -0.32
N GLU A 250 -9.70 -28.05 -1.53
CA GLU A 250 -10.14 -29.10 -2.47
C GLU A 250 -9.55 -30.47 -2.15
N TYR A 251 -8.23 -30.54 -1.92
CA TYR A 251 -7.51 -31.80 -1.78
C TYR A 251 -7.37 -32.27 -0.33
N PHE A 252 -7.48 -31.37 0.65
CA PHE A 252 -7.34 -31.69 2.08
C PHE A 252 -8.54 -31.20 2.91
N PRO A 253 -9.78 -31.66 2.62
CA PRO A 253 -10.98 -31.21 3.32
C PRO A 253 -11.02 -31.58 4.82
N GLY A 254 -10.22 -32.57 5.25
CA GLY A 254 -10.07 -32.99 6.65
C GLY A 254 -8.92 -32.30 7.40
N SER A 255 -8.16 -31.42 6.74
CA SER A 255 -7.03 -30.73 7.35
C SER A 255 -7.45 -29.84 8.51
N GLU A 256 -6.62 -29.76 9.56
CA GLU A 256 -6.82 -28.80 10.64
C GLU A 256 -6.75 -27.33 10.17
N PHE A 257 -6.14 -27.09 9.01
CA PHE A 257 -6.03 -25.77 8.39
C PHE A 257 -7.20 -25.41 7.47
N TYR A 258 -8.17 -26.30 7.28
CA TYR A 258 -9.27 -26.11 6.33
C TYR A 258 -10.04 -24.80 6.56
N GLN A 259 -10.40 -24.52 7.81
CA GLN A 259 -11.15 -23.29 8.14
C GLN A 259 -10.28 -22.04 8.00
N GLN A 260 -9.00 -22.13 8.38
CA GLN A 260 -8.03 -21.06 8.25
C GLN A 260 -7.81 -20.70 6.77
N ALA A 261 -7.68 -21.71 5.90
CA ALA A 261 -7.54 -21.52 4.46
C ALA A 261 -8.77 -20.84 3.85
N LYS A 262 -9.99 -21.24 4.22
CA LYS A 262 -11.23 -20.57 3.77
C LYS A 262 -11.29 -19.11 4.22
N ALA A 263 -10.94 -18.85 5.48
CA ALA A 263 -10.90 -17.50 6.01
C ALA A 263 -9.85 -16.64 5.30
N ALA A 264 -8.65 -17.17 5.06
CA ALA A 264 -7.58 -16.50 4.34
C ALA A 264 -7.99 -16.19 2.89
N LEU A 265 -8.53 -17.16 2.16
CA LEU A 265 -9.00 -16.98 0.78
C LEU A 265 -10.05 -15.87 0.64
N LYS A 266 -10.98 -15.77 1.60
CA LYS A 266 -11.99 -14.70 1.65
C LYS A 266 -11.39 -13.33 1.96
N ALA A 267 -10.31 -13.28 2.76
CA ALA A 267 -9.64 -12.05 3.13
C ALA A 267 -8.71 -11.51 2.03
N LEU A 268 -8.26 -12.36 1.10
CA LEU A 268 -7.43 -11.95 -0.02
C LEU A 268 -8.21 -11.08 -1.01
N PRO A 269 -7.59 -10.01 -1.57
CA PRO A 269 -8.20 -9.17 -2.60
C PRO A 269 -8.70 -10.00 -3.78
N ILE A 270 -9.83 -9.58 -4.36
CA ILE A 270 -10.30 -10.03 -5.66
C ILE A 270 -9.78 -8.97 -6.63
N ASN A 271 -8.72 -9.30 -7.37
CA ASN A 271 -8.21 -8.44 -8.43
C ASN A 271 -9.06 -8.60 -9.69
#